data_AF-A0A848W6X3-F1
#
_entry.id   AF-A0A848W6X3-F1
#
_cell.length_a   1.000
_cell.length_b   1.000
_cell.length_c   1.000
_cell.angle_alpha   90.00
_cell.angle_beta   90.00
_cell.angle_gamma   90.00
#
_symmetry.space_group_name_H-M   'P 1'
#
loop_
_entity.id
_entity.type
_entity.pdbx_description
1 polymer ?
#
loop_
_entity_poly.entity_id
_entity_poly.type
_entity_poly.pdbx_seq_one_letter_code
_entity_poly.pdbx_strand_id
1 'polypeptide(L)'
;TIWSMNISWALPEVWPGSVYGLEIGIVGTEGVIDIEDTHRDVILASTRSQKTPYPLPEGVDGTRHVEFLTSFPPGDIQDGQLWGPMREETNSWFQRVYTGLNTPHASPQDGHRNLVMTMAMDLSAKLGKEIAFPVDLDALGEPED
;
A
#
# COMPACT_ATOMS: atom_id res chain seq x y z
N THR A 1 -21.87 -8.52 6.15
CA THR A 1 -20.74 -7.81 5.53
C THR A 1 -19.67 -8.82 5.19
N ILE A 2 -19.12 -8.76 3.98
CA ILE A 2 -17.98 -9.60 3.55
C ILE A 2 -16.79 -8.66 3.39
N TRP A 3 -15.61 -9.11 3.81
CA TRP A 3 -14.36 -8.42 3.54
C TRP A 3 -13.47 -9.35 2.73
N SER A 4 -12.87 -8.81 1.66
CA SER A 4 -11.95 -9.53 0.78
C SER A 4 -10.76 -8.64 0.52
N MET A 5 -9.56 -9.20 0.62
CA MET A 5 -8.30 -8.52 0.34
C MET A 5 -7.41 -9.45 -0.46
N ASN A 6 -6.74 -8.90 -1.46
CA ASN A 6 -5.70 -9.58 -2.21
C ASN A 6 -4.48 -8.67 -2.29
N ILE A 7 -3.30 -9.26 -2.12
CA ILE A 7 -2.02 -8.62 -2.37
C ILE A 7 -1.26 -9.54 -3.31
N SER A 8 -0.87 -9.03 -4.48
CA SER A 8 -0.17 -9.81 -5.49
C SER A 8 0.95 -9.01 -6.12
N TRP A 9 2.14 -9.59 -6.10
CA TRP A 9 3.33 -9.08 -6.81
C TRP A 9 3.65 -9.94 -8.04
N ALA A 10 2.82 -10.93 -8.37
CA ALA A 10 3.08 -11.90 -9.44
C ALA A 10 2.51 -11.47 -10.80
N LEU A 11 2.15 -10.19 -10.96
CA LEU A 11 1.65 -9.68 -12.24
C LEU A 11 2.77 -9.71 -13.29
N PRO A 12 2.44 -9.92 -14.58
CA PRO A 12 3.44 -9.94 -15.65
C PRO A 12 4.23 -8.63 -15.70
N GLU A 13 5.50 -8.71 -16.13
CA GLU A 13 6.38 -7.56 -16.31
C GLU A 13 5.78 -6.47 -17.21
N VAL A 14 5.00 -6.88 -18.22
CA VAL A 14 4.33 -5.98 -19.16
C VAL A 14 3.03 -5.35 -18.61
N TRP A 15 2.69 -5.59 -17.34
CA TRP A 15 1.48 -5.03 -16.73
C TRP A 15 1.55 -3.50 -16.72
N PRO A 16 0.52 -2.79 -17.24
CA PRO A 16 0.55 -1.34 -17.37
C PRO A 16 0.83 -0.63 -16.04
N GLY A 17 0.29 -1.19 -14.94
CA GLY A 17 0.51 -0.77 -13.55
C GLY A 17 1.97 -0.50 -13.21
N SER A 18 2.89 -1.32 -13.74
CA SER A 18 4.38 -1.27 -13.72
C SER A 18 5.11 -0.87 -12.42
N VAL A 19 4.39 -0.48 -11.37
CA VAL A 19 4.82 -0.06 -10.03
C VAL A 19 4.00 -0.85 -9.02
N TYR A 20 2.73 -0.48 -8.82
CA TYR A 20 1.68 -1.24 -8.13
C TYR A 20 0.34 -0.54 -8.39
N GLY A 21 -0.77 -1.12 -7.92
CA GLY A 21 -2.06 -0.44 -7.88
C GLY A 21 -2.86 -0.85 -6.65
N LEU A 22 -3.63 0.09 -6.12
CA LEU A 22 -4.48 -0.12 -4.96
C LEU A 22 -5.92 0.25 -5.30
N GLU A 23 -6.80 -0.73 -5.11
CA GLU A 23 -8.24 -0.60 -5.33
C GLU A 23 -8.98 -0.89 -4.01
N ILE A 24 -9.93 -0.03 -3.63
CA ILE A 24 -10.84 -0.24 -2.51
C ILE A 24 -12.28 -0.06 -2.98
N GLY A 25 -13.02 -1.17 -2.99
CA GLY A 25 -14.45 -1.19 -3.26
C GLY A 25 -15.29 -1.34 -1.98
N ILE A 26 -16.21 -0.40 -1.75
CA ILE A 26 -17.21 -0.47 -0.68
C ILE A 26 -18.60 -0.55 -1.34
N VAL A 27 -19.23 -1.72 -1.23
CA VAL A 27 -20.53 -2.00 -1.86
C VAL A 27 -21.62 -2.06 -0.80
N GLY A 28 -22.63 -1.20 -0.93
CA GLY A 28 -23.83 -1.18 -0.09
C GLY A 28 -25.10 -1.46 -0.89
N THR A 29 -26.24 -1.53 -0.21
CA THR A 29 -27.55 -1.75 -0.85
C THR A 29 -28.03 -0.55 -1.68
N GLU A 30 -27.48 0.64 -1.41
CA GLU A 30 -27.91 1.91 -2.03
C GLU A 30 -26.83 2.55 -2.91
N GLY A 31 -25.63 1.97 -2.97
CA GLY A 31 -24.54 2.56 -3.75
C GLY A 31 -23.20 1.87 -3.57
N VAL A 32 -22.22 2.36 -4.31
CA VAL A 32 -20.84 1.87 -4.33
C VAL A 32 -19.89 3.05 -4.23
N ILE A 33 -18.83 2.90 -3.43
CA ILE A 33 -17.64 3.74 -3.46
C ILE A 33 -16.52 2.87 -4.00
N ASP A 34 -15.85 3.35 -5.04
CA ASP A 34 -14.70 2.69 -5.65
C ASP A 34 -13.54 3.69 -5.70
N ILE A 35 -12.40 3.30 -5.14
CA ILE A 35 -11.20 4.13 -5.01
C ILE A 35 -10.06 3.37 -5.67
N GLU A 36 -9.49 3.93 -6.72
CA GLU A 36 -8.35 3.39 -7.46
C GLU A 36 -7.25 4.46 -7.52
N ASP A 37 -6.08 4.16 -6.96
CA ASP A 37 -5.00 5.14 -6.78
C ASP A 37 -4.04 5.25 -7.99
N THR A 38 -4.20 4.40 -9.00
CA THR A 38 -3.27 4.35 -10.15
C THR A 38 -3.35 5.52 -11.14
N HIS A 39 -4.14 6.58 -10.87
CA HIS A 39 -4.25 7.83 -11.66
C HIS A 39 -3.98 7.63 -13.17
N ARG A 40 -4.75 6.74 -13.82
CA ARG A 40 -4.50 6.26 -15.20
C ARG A 40 -4.80 7.30 -16.29
N ASP A 41 -5.05 8.56 -15.93
CA ASP A 41 -5.42 9.64 -16.84
C ASP A 41 -4.23 10.20 -17.64
N VAL A 42 -2.99 10.01 -17.17
CA VAL A 42 -1.77 10.45 -17.87
C VAL A 42 -0.75 9.31 -17.99
N ILE A 43 -0.65 8.72 -19.18
CA ILE A 43 0.23 7.57 -19.47
C ILE A 43 1.33 7.99 -20.46
N LEU A 44 2.58 7.69 -20.14
CA LEU A 44 3.71 7.73 -21.06
C LEU A 44 4.04 6.31 -21.53
N ALA A 45 3.90 6.05 -22.82
CA ALA A 45 4.39 4.83 -23.46
C ALA A 45 5.55 5.18 -24.41
N SER A 46 6.74 4.61 -24.20
CA SER A 46 7.95 4.96 -24.93
C SER A 46 8.82 3.74 -25.22
N THR A 47 9.47 3.72 -26.38
CA THR A 47 10.51 2.71 -26.70
C THR A 47 11.81 2.93 -25.92
N ARG A 48 11.94 4.06 -25.20
CA ARG A 48 13.03 4.32 -24.25
C ARG A 48 12.57 4.02 -22.83
N SER A 49 13.35 3.24 -22.10
CA SER A 49 13.04 2.85 -20.74
C SER A 49 13.11 4.02 -19.75
N GLN A 50 12.22 3.99 -18.75
CA GLN A 50 12.22 4.89 -17.59
C GLN A 50 12.99 4.24 -16.44
N LYS A 51 13.49 5.08 -15.52
CA LYS A 51 14.13 4.62 -14.28
C LYS A 51 13.08 4.27 -13.25
N THR A 52 13.35 3.27 -12.43
CA THR A 52 12.56 2.97 -11.23
C THR A 52 12.65 4.11 -10.20
N PRO A 53 11.54 4.49 -9.54
CA PRO A 53 11.55 5.50 -8.47
C PRO A 53 12.09 4.96 -7.14
N TYR A 54 12.31 3.65 -7.02
CA TYR A 54 12.86 3.01 -5.82
C TYR A 54 13.93 1.95 -6.16
N PRO A 55 14.86 1.65 -5.24
CA PRO A 55 15.83 0.58 -5.42
C PRO A 55 15.15 -0.76 -5.70
N LEU A 56 15.66 -1.51 -6.66
CA LEU A 56 15.19 -2.85 -6.95
C LEU A 56 16.07 -3.90 -6.24
N PRO A 57 15.53 -5.06 -5.88
CA PRO A 57 16.33 -6.19 -5.44
C PRO A 57 17.38 -6.58 -6.48
N GLU A 58 18.47 -7.19 -6.02
CA GLU A 58 19.54 -7.64 -6.92
C GLU A 58 19.00 -8.65 -7.95
N GLY A 59 19.37 -8.47 -9.21
CA GLY A 59 18.97 -9.35 -10.32
C GLY A 59 17.59 -9.04 -10.92
N VAL A 60 16.86 -8.05 -10.43
CA VAL A 60 15.57 -7.62 -11.00
C VAL A 60 15.80 -6.61 -12.12
N ASP A 61 15.27 -6.90 -13.33
CA ASP A 61 15.27 -5.94 -14.43
C ASP A 61 14.32 -4.77 -14.13
N GLY A 62 14.85 -3.56 -14.17
CA GLY A 62 14.11 -2.32 -13.93
C GLY A 62 13.62 -1.61 -15.19
N THR A 63 13.72 -2.26 -16.35
CA THR A 63 13.35 -1.68 -17.64
C THR A 63 11.84 -1.48 -17.73
N ARG A 64 11.38 -0.20 -17.73
CA ARG A 64 9.95 0.15 -17.80
C ARG A 64 9.64 1.02 -19.02
N HIS A 65 8.70 0.58 -19.85
CA HIS A 65 8.30 1.29 -21.09
C HIS A 65 6.99 2.06 -20.98
N VAL A 66 6.22 1.79 -19.93
CA VAL A 66 4.96 2.47 -19.61
C VAL A 66 5.07 3.06 -18.21
N GLU A 67 4.67 4.33 -18.06
CA GLU A 67 4.70 5.07 -16.81
C GLU A 67 3.41 5.88 -16.64
N PHE A 68 2.92 5.98 -15.41
CA PHE A 68 1.86 6.91 -15.04
C PHE A 68 2.50 8.17 -14.46
N LEU A 69 2.59 9.22 -15.25
CA LEU A 69 3.45 10.38 -14.95
C LEU A 69 3.07 11.14 -13.68
N THR A 70 1.85 10.97 -13.20
CA THR A 70 1.30 11.61 -11.99
C THR A 70 0.76 10.59 -10.98
N SER A 71 1.03 9.30 -11.19
CA SER A 71 0.65 8.24 -10.24
C SER A 71 1.90 7.74 -9.52
N PHE A 72 2.30 8.49 -8.50
CA PHE A 72 3.16 7.95 -7.47
C PHE A 72 2.40 8.11 -6.15
N PRO A 73 1.90 7.02 -5.54
CA PRO A 73 0.98 7.18 -4.42
C PRO A 73 1.57 7.93 -3.20
N PRO A 74 2.89 7.89 -2.95
CA PRO A 74 3.51 8.78 -1.97
C PRO A 74 3.42 10.28 -2.32
N GLY A 75 3.38 10.62 -3.60
CA GLY A 75 3.40 11.97 -4.16
C GLY A 75 4.72 12.33 -4.87
N ASP A 76 4.76 13.42 -5.62
CA ASP A 76 5.88 13.74 -6.52
C ASP A 76 7.08 14.42 -5.85
N ILE A 77 8.28 14.15 -6.38
CA ILE A 77 9.48 14.94 -6.04
C ILE A 77 9.61 16.12 -7.00
N GLN A 78 9.46 17.33 -6.47
CA GLN A 78 9.67 18.57 -7.22
C GLN A 78 10.50 19.56 -6.39
N ASP A 79 11.53 20.14 -7.01
CA ASP A 79 12.47 21.06 -6.36
C ASP A 79 13.14 20.49 -5.10
N GLY A 80 13.51 19.20 -5.15
CA GLY A 80 14.13 18.49 -4.04
C GLY A 80 13.21 18.24 -2.84
N GLN A 81 11.90 18.49 -2.97
CA GLN A 81 10.91 18.23 -1.92
C GLN A 81 9.86 17.24 -2.41
N LEU A 82 9.34 16.43 -1.47
CA LEU A 82 8.13 15.66 -1.69
C LEU A 82 6.92 16.58 -1.65
N TRP A 83 6.01 16.38 -2.58
CA TRP A 83 4.70 17.01 -2.67
C TRP A 83 3.64 15.93 -2.77
N GLY A 84 2.45 16.16 -2.24
CA GLY A 84 1.36 15.19 -2.30
C GLY A 84 1.06 14.52 -0.96
N PRO A 85 0.30 13.41 -0.98
CA PRO A 85 -0.41 12.89 0.19
C PRO A 85 0.49 12.61 1.39
N MET A 86 1.68 12.01 1.20
CA MET A 86 2.58 11.67 2.31
C MET A 86 3.18 12.92 2.99
N ARG A 87 3.45 13.98 2.22
CA ARG A 87 3.89 15.26 2.82
C ARG A 87 2.79 15.85 3.67
N GLU A 88 1.55 15.88 3.17
CA GLU A 88 0.41 16.42 3.93
C GLU A 88 0.09 15.56 5.15
N GLU A 89 0.20 14.24 5.04
CA GLU A 89 0.10 13.30 6.15
C GLU A 89 1.16 13.60 7.22
N THR A 90 2.44 13.73 6.82
CA THR A 90 3.55 14.05 7.73
C THR A 90 3.38 15.41 8.40
N ASN A 91 2.99 16.43 7.64
CA ASN A 91 2.78 17.77 8.16
C ASN A 91 1.61 17.83 9.14
N SER A 92 0.52 17.14 8.85
CA SER A 92 -0.63 17.05 9.77
C SER A 92 -0.26 16.28 11.05
N TRP A 93 0.59 15.24 10.95
CA TRP A 93 1.13 14.55 12.11
C TRP A 93 2.00 15.48 12.96
N PHE A 94 2.91 16.20 12.32
CA PHE A 94 3.76 17.17 13.02
C PHE A 94 2.90 18.26 13.69
N GLN A 95 1.87 18.76 12.99
CA GLN A 95 0.89 19.70 13.54
C GLN A 95 0.22 19.18 14.80
N ARG A 96 -0.21 17.92 14.83
CA ARG A 96 -0.71 17.31 16.07
C ARG A 96 0.33 17.37 17.19
N VAL A 97 1.59 17.04 16.92
CA VAL A 97 2.64 17.00 17.95
C VAL A 97 2.86 18.37 18.58
N TYR A 98 2.93 19.45 17.78
CA TYR A 98 3.23 20.78 18.32
C TYR A 98 2.00 21.62 18.72
N THR A 99 0.79 21.29 18.26
CA THR A 99 -0.44 22.04 18.60
C THR A 99 -1.44 21.26 19.46
N GLY A 100 -1.35 19.92 19.51
CA GLY A 100 -2.36 19.06 20.12
C GLY A 100 -3.65 18.92 19.30
N LEU A 101 -3.70 19.39 18.06
CA LEU A 101 -4.86 19.21 17.19
C LEU A 101 -5.14 17.74 16.88
N ASN A 102 -6.43 17.41 16.77
CA ASN A 102 -6.87 16.09 16.34
C ASN A 102 -6.51 15.85 14.86
N THR A 103 -6.21 14.60 14.55
CA THR A 103 -5.86 14.12 13.21
C THR A 103 -6.44 12.72 13.00
N PRO A 104 -6.65 12.30 11.74
CA PRO A 104 -7.09 10.94 11.42
C PRO A 104 -6.00 9.86 11.60
N HIS A 105 -4.77 10.26 11.96
CA HIS A 105 -3.64 9.34 12.19
C HIS A 105 -3.99 8.18 13.13
N ALA A 106 -3.51 7.00 12.76
CA ALA A 106 -3.65 5.78 13.55
C ALA A 106 -3.04 5.96 14.95
N SER A 107 -3.71 5.39 15.95
CA SER A 107 -3.15 5.26 17.30
C SER A 107 -2.15 4.09 17.36
N PRO A 108 -1.30 4.03 18.40
CA PRO A 108 -0.47 2.84 18.65
C PRO A 108 -1.30 1.54 18.77
N GLN A 109 -2.52 1.64 19.31
CA GLN A 109 -3.43 0.51 19.44
C GLN A 109 -3.95 0.05 18.08
N ASP A 110 -4.23 0.98 17.16
CA ASP A 110 -4.60 0.64 15.78
C ASP A 110 -3.44 -0.07 15.06
N GLY A 111 -2.21 0.43 15.24
CA GLY A 111 -1.01 -0.19 14.70
C GLY A 111 -0.80 -1.62 15.22
N HIS A 112 -0.90 -1.81 16.55
CA HIS A 112 -0.80 -3.14 17.16
C HIS A 112 -1.90 -4.09 16.66
N ARG A 113 -3.15 -3.61 16.56
CA ARG A 113 -4.27 -4.40 16.02
C ARG A 113 -3.96 -4.86 14.59
N ASN A 114 -3.50 -3.96 13.73
CA ASN A 114 -3.17 -4.29 12.34
C ASN A 114 -2.02 -5.29 12.24
N LEU A 115 -0.96 -5.13 13.05
CA LEU A 115 0.16 -6.07 13.09
C LEU A 115 -0.32 -7.48 13.44
N VAL A 116 -1.07 -7.64 14.54
CA VAL A 116 -1.60 -8.94 14.97
C VAL A 116 -2.51 -9.56 13.90
N MET A 117 -3.34 -8.76 13.22
CA MET A 117 -4.16 -9.24 12.11
C MET A 117 -3.32 -9.77 10.95
N THR A 118 -2.27 -9.04 10.53
CA THR A 118 -1.40 -9.50 9.43
C THR A 118 -0.61 -10.76 9.77
N MET A 119 -0.14 -10.89 11.00
CA MET A 119 0.53 -12.12 11.46
C MET A 119 -0.45 -13.31 11.51
N ALA A 120 -1.70 -13.08 11.93
CA ALA A 120 -2.73 -14.11 11.92
C ALA A 120 -3.10 -14.55 10.48
N MET A 121 -3.06 -13.65 9.50
CA MET A 121 -3.24 -13.99 8.08
C MET A 121 -2.13 -14.90 7.58
N ASP A 122 -0.87 -14.61 7.94
CA ASP A 122 0.28 -15.47 7.61
C ASP A 122 0.13 -16.87 8.24
N LEU A 123 -0.18 -16.93 9.54
CA LEU A 123 -0.43 -18.19 10.22
C LEU A 123 -1.61 -18.97 9.61
N SER A 124 -2.70 -18.29 9.26
CA SER A 124 -3.86 -18.88 8.57
C SER A 124 -3.45 -19.50 7.24
N ALA A 125 -2.60 -18.82 6.46
CA ALA A 125 -2.12 -19.30 5.16
C ALA A 125 -1.25 -20.55 5.33
N LYS A 126 -0.34 -20.55 6.31
CA LYS A 126 0.52 -21.71 6.65
C LYS A 126 -0.27 -22.93 7.10
N LEU A 127 -1.29 -22.73 7.93
CA LEU A 127 -2.09 -23.83 8.49
C LEU A 127 -3.26 -24.26 7.60
N GLY A 128 -3.62 -23.46 6.58
CA GLY A 128 -4.78 -23.71 5.73
C GLY A 128 -6.11 -23.71 6.47
N LYS A 129 -6.22 -22.96 7.58
CA LYS A 129 -7.41 -22.90 8.44
C LYS A 129 -7.62 -21.50 9.00
N GLU A 130 -8.86 -21.20 9.36
CA GLU A 130 -9.23 -19.93 9.99
C GLU A 130 -8.57 -19.77 11.38
N ILE A 131 -8.23 -18.52 11.72
CA ILE A 131 -7.67 -18.13 13.03
C ILE A 131 -8.72 -17.32 13.79
N ALA A 132 -9.14 -17.82 14.94
CA ALA A 132 -10.08 -17.14 15.82
C ALA A 132 -9.38 -16.08 16.68
N PHE A 133 -10.07 -14.96 16.92
CA PHE A 133 -9.62 -13.89 17.82
C PHE A 133 -10.37 -13.93 19.17
N PRO A 134 -9.73 -13.55 20.29
CA PRO A 134 -8.34 -13.10 20.41
C PRO A 134 -7.34 -14.25 20.19
N VAL A 135 -6.31 -13.99 19.40
CA VAL A 135 -5.26 -14.97 19.07
C VAL A 135 -4.16 -14.94 20.12
N ASP A 136 -3.60 -16.11 20.41
CA ASP A 136 -2.40 -16.22 21.24
C ASP A 136 -1.20 -15.61 20.51
N LEU A 137 -0.59 -14.58 21.11
CA LEU A 137 0.52 -13.86 20.50
C LEU A 137 1.78 -14.73 20.40
N ASP A 138 1.96 -15.68 21.32
CA ASP A 138 3.12 -16.58 21.30
C ASP A 138 3.04 -17.52 20.07
N ALA A 139 1.83 -17.87 19.64
CA ALA A 139 1.59 -18.67 18.44
C ALA A 139 1.82 -17.92 17.11
N LEU A 140 1.96 -16.58 17.14
CA LEU A 140 2.21 -15.76 15.95
C LEU A 140 3.70 -15.56 15.65
N GLY A 141 4.57 -15.86 16.62
CA GLY A 141 5.96 -15.38 16.65
C GLY A 141 7.04 -16.40 16.36
N GLU A 142 6.74 -17.63 15.92
CA GLU A 142 7.82 -18.58 15.57
C GLU A 142 8.58 -18.06 14.34
N PRO A 143 9.89 -17.73 14.48
CA PRO A 143 10.70 -17.31 13.35
C PRO A 143 10.85 -18.47 12.38
N GLU A 144 10.77 -18.19 11.08
CA GLU A 144 11.35 -19.08 10.08
C GLU A 144 12.88 -18.96 10.17
N ASP A 145 13.57 -20.10 10.30
CA ASP A 145 15.03 -20.24 10.23
C ASP A 145 15.61 -19.76 8.88
#